data_AF-A0AAU7MCA0-F1
#
_entry.id   AF-A0AAU7MCA0-F1
#
_cell.length_a   1.000
_cell.length_b   1.000
_cell.length_c   1.000
_cell.angle_alpha   90.00
_cell.angle_beta   90.00
_cell.angle_gamma   90.00
#
_symmetry.space_group_name_H-M   'P 1'
#
loop_
_entity.id
_entity.type
_entity.pdbx_description
1 polymer ?
#
loop_
_entity_poly.entity_id
_entity_poly.type
_entity_poly.pdbx_seq_one_letter_code
_entity_poly.pdbx_strand_id
1 'polypeptide(L)'
;MLVSSAVSRRCDPVDISQHRNNTAISSATATKAGHFNVWGNSFAAEHLPAGGSLVHVAGVPFQFPPVCAGPDNVRCEGQFIAVAEGRYDWVHVLAAAERRCEDTVELHYSGGPVDAEALRVSDFWAAPAWFGELLAFQSPVMHYPHHVQRGVPAVMWAQRVPVTRRADLAGIRLPRNVAMHLFAVTLQHAEADHDQ
;
A
#
# COMPACT_ATOMS: atom_id res chain seq x y z
N MET A 1 17.61 4.92 35.79
CA MET A 1 17.49 4.96 34.32
C MET A 1 16.61 3.78 33.92
N LEU A 2 15.34 4.04 33.61
CA LEU A 2 14.48 3.01 33.02
C LEU A 2 14.79 2.96 31.53
N VAL A 3 15.44 1.90 31.09
CA VAL A 3 15.55 1.57 29.68
C VAL A 3 14.15 1.15 29.26
N SER A 4 13.41 2.06 28.61
CA SER A 4 12.17 1.69 27.93
C SER A 4 12.57 0.71 26.83
N SER A 5 12.30 -0.58 27.00
CA SER A 5 12.42 -1.52 25.89
C SER A 5 11.34 -1.12 24.90
N ALA A 6 11.75 -0.60 23.73
CA ALA A 6 10.83 -0.50 22.62
C ALA A 6 10.33 -1.92 22.35
N VAL A 7 9.05 -2.18 22.61
CA VAL A 7 8.41 -3.43 22.19
C VAL A 7 8.48 -3.41 20.67
N SER A 8 9.37 -4.22 20.11
CA SER A 8 9.45 -4.44 18.67
C SER A 8 8.15 -5.10 18.26
N ARG A 9 7.24 -4.32 17.65
CA ARG A 9 5.97 -4.84 17.15
C ARG A 9 6.26 -5.75 15.97
N ARG A 10 5.74 -6.98 16.03
CA ARG A 10 5.91 -7.96 14.94
C ARG A 10 5.05 -7.53 13.75
N CYS A 11 5.69 -7.37 12.60
CA CYS A 11 5.07 -7.00 11.34
C CYS A 11 5.46 -8.00 10.26
N ASP A 12 4.48 -8.55 9.56
CA ASP A 12 4.68 -9.54 8.50
C ASP A 12 4.19 -8.97 7.16
N PRO A 13 5.08 -8.72 6.18
CA PRO A 13 4.67 -8.39 4.82
C PRO A 13 3.79 -9.48 4.20
N VAL A 14 2.74 -9.08 3.50
CA VAL A 14 1.82 -9.98 2.80
C VAL A 14 2.21 -10.07 1.33
N ASP A 15 2.33 -11.29 0.80
CA ASP A 15 2.53 -11.49 -0.63
C ASP A 15 1.24 -11.21 -1.40
N ILE A 16 1.24 -10.12 -2.17
CA ILE A 16 0.14 -9.73 -3.06
C ILE A 16 0.49 -9.91 -4.55
N SER A 17 1.59 -10.60 -4.88
CA SER A 17 2.10 -10.73 -6.25
C SER A 17 1.05 -11.27 -7.23
N GLN A 18 0.26 -12.26 -6.81
CA GLN A 18 -0.79 -12.87 -7.65
C GLN A 18 -1.99 -11.95 -7.91
N HIS A 19 -2.12 -10.86 -7.15
CA HIS A 19 -3.22 -9.89 -7.32
C HIS A 19 -2.82 -8.68 -8.16
N ARG A 20 -1.53 -8.48 -8.45
CA ARG A 20 -1.07 -7.33 -9.24
C ARG A 20 -1.62 -7.43 -10.67
N ASN A 21 -2.28 -6.37 -11.10
CA ASN A 21 -3.02 -6.33 -12.37
C ASN A 21 -2.76 -5.04 -13.16
N ASN A 22 -1.82 -4.20 -12.72
CA ASN A 22 -1.52 -2.92 -13.34
C ASN A 22 -0.02 -2.59 -13.29
N THR A 23 0.41 -1.67 -14.17
CA THR A 23 1.78 -1.13 -14.21
C THR A 23 1.74 0.35 -13.88
N ALA A 24 2.14 0.74 -12.68
CA ALA A 24 2.15 2.11 -12.21
C ALA A 24 3.55 2.75 -12.23
N ILE A 25 4.60 1.97 -12.48
CA ILE A 25 6.00 2.41 -12.47
C ILE A 25 6.62 2.17 -13.83
N SER A 26 7.21 3.21 -14.43
CA SER A 26 7.91 3.12 -15.72
C SER A 26 9.30 3.74 -15.63
N SER A 27 10.20 3.35 -16.53
CA SER A 27 11.49 4.01 -16.68
C SER A 27 11.38 5.21 -17.64
N ALA A 28 12.32 6.14 -17.51
CA ALA A 28 12.38 7.34 -18.35
C ALA A 28 12.58 7.01 -19.85
N THR A 29 13.12 5.82 -20.16
CA THR A 29 13.29 5.33 -21.54
C THR A 29 12.06 4.57 -22.07
N ALA A 30 11.09 4.27 -21.21
CA ALA A 30 9.91 3.46 -21.55
C ALA A 30 8.62 4.00 -20.89
N THR A 31 8.44 5.32 -20.88
CA THR A 31 7.32 5.97 -20.16
C THR A 31 5.93 5.50 -20.58
N LYS A 32 5.76 5.06 -21.84
CA LYS A 32 4.52 4.46 -22.37
C LYS A 32 4.07 3.19 -21.67
N ALA A 33 4.95 2.52 -20.93
CA ALA A 33 4.61 1.31 -20.19
C ALA A 33 3.77 1.62 -18.93
N GLY A 34 3.74 2.87 -18.50
CA GLY A 34 3.00 3.32 -17.32
C GLY A 34 1.51 3.53 -17.57
N HIS A 35 0.70 3.06 -16.63
CA HIS A 35 -0.76 3.11 -16.65
C HIS A 35 -1.33 3.30 -15.24
N PHE A 36 -0.76 4.20 -14.43
CA PHE A 36 -1.30 4.47 -13.10
C PHE A 36 -2.70 5.08 -13.16
N ASN A 37 -2.97 5.93 -14.14
CA ASN A 37 -4.27 6.57 -14.34
C ASN A 37 -4.72 6.56 -15.80
N VAL A 38 -5.92 7.10 -16.07
CA VAL A 38 -6.50 7.17 -17.41
C VAL A 38 -5.64 7.91 -18.45
N TRP A 39 -4.73 8.79 -18.01
CA TRP A 39 -3.81 9.51 -18.89
C TRP A 39 -2.50 8.75 -19.16
N GLY A 40 -2.32 7.56 -18.59
CA GLY A 40 -1.08 6.78 -18.70
C GLY A 40 0.08 7.38 -17.91
N ASN A 41 -0.22 8.16 -16.87
CA ASN A 41 0.84 8.67 -16.01
C ASN A 41 1.44 7.53 -15.17
N SER A 42 2.67 7.69 -14.69
CA SER A 42 3.32 6.72 -13.80
C SER A 42 4.39 7.36 -12.93
N PHE A 43 4.76 6.62 -11.88
CA PHE A 43 5.95 6.91 -11.09
C PHE A 43 7.21 6.66 -11.93
N ALA A 44 8.24 7.48 -11.69
CA ALA A 44 9.55 7.30 -12.30
C ALA A 44 10.38 6.31 -11.49
N ALA A 45 10.73 5.18 -12.11
CA ALA A 45 11.51 4.10 -11.52
C ALA A 45 12.83 4.58 -10.90
N GLU A 46 13.45 5.59 -11.50
CA GLU A 46 14.76 6.15 -11.15
C GLU A 46 14.78 6.82 -9.76
N HIS A 47 13.62 7.07 -9.18
CA HIS A 47 13.46 7.72 -7.88
C HIS A 47 12.83 6.82 -6.82
N LEU A 48 12.65 5.54 -7.12
CA LEU A 48 12.04 4.56 -6.23
C LEU A 48 13.06 3.55 -5.72
N PRO A 49 12.75 2.85 -4.61
CA PRO A 49 13.53 1.71 -4.16
C PRO A 49 13.72 0.65 -5.25
N ALA A 50 14.77 -0.16 -5.11
CA ALA A 50 14.97 -1.32 -5.97
C ALA A 50 13.76 -2.26 -5.90
N GLY A 51 13.31 -2.74 -7.06
CA GLY A 51 12.17 -3.64 -7.12
C GLY A 51 12.42 -4.94 -6.35
N GLY A 52 11.44 -5.40 -5.59
CA GLY A 52 11.59 -6.60 -4.75
C GLY A 52 12.47 -6.41 -3.50
N SER A 53 12.88 -5.18 -3.17
CA SER A 53 13.58 -4.92 -1.91
C SER A 53 12.62 -4.87 -0.72
N LEU A 54 13.15 -5.20 0.47
CA LEU A 54 12.46 -4.95 1.73
C LEU A 54 12.75 -3.52 2.19
N VAL A 55 11.73 -2.67 2.22
CA VAL A 55 11.84 -1.26 2.63
C VAL A 55 11.15 -1.04 3.97
N HIS A 56 11.55 -0.01 4.72
CA HIS A 56 10.92 0.34 5.99
C HIS A 56 10.40 1.77 5.95
N VAL A 57 9.13 1.96 6.30
CA VAL A 57 8.51 3.28 6.46
C VAL A 57 8.03 3.41 7.89
N ALA A 58 8.62 4.34 8.65
CA ALA A 58 8.36 4.52 10.08
C ALA A 58 8.42 3.21 10.91
N GLY A 59 9.37 2.33 10.58
CA GLY A 59 9.57 1.05 11.26
C GLY A 59 8.70 -0.10 10.76
N VAL A 60 7.75 0.13 9.83
CA VAL A 60 6.94 -0.92 9.21
C VAL A 60 7.67 -1.46 7.97
N PRO A 61 7.97 -2.77 7.92
CA PRO A 61 8.58 -3.40 6.74
C PRO A 61 7.56 -3.55 5.62
N PHE A 62 7.94 -3.31 4.37
CA PHE A 62 7.13 -3.60 3.19
C PHE A 62 7.97 -4.29 2.12
N GLN A 63 7.39 -5.30 1.49
CA GLN A 63 7.95 -5.90 0.28
C GLN A 63 7.66 -4.97 -0.90
N PHE A 64 8.64 -4.16 -1.31
CA PHE A 64 8.46 -3.22 -2.41
C PHE A 64 8.19 -3.98 -3.72
N PRO A 65 7.25 -3.52 -4.57
CA PRO A 65 6.88 -4.26 -5.77
C PRO A 65 8.04 -4.34 -6.78
N PRO A 66 7.91 -5.20 -7.80
CA PRO A 66 8.78 -5.16 -8.97
C PRO A 66 8.78 -3.75 -9.57
N VAL A 67 9.93 -3.34 -10.10
CA VAL A 67 10.08 -2.05 -10.79
C VAL A 67 10.45 -2.38 -12.23
N CYS A 68 9.58 -1.98 -13.17
CA CYS A 68 9.73 -2.26 -14.61
C CYS A 68 9.90 -3.76 -14.96
N ALA A 69 9.33 -4.65 -14.15
CA ALA A 69 9.43 -6.10 -14.31
C ALA A 69 8.05 -6.78 -14.19
N GLY A 70 7.09 -6.31 -15.00
CA GLY A 70 5.69 -6.76 -14.98
C GLY A 70 4.79 -5.88 -14.10
N PRO A 71 3.56 -6.35 -13.80
CA PRO A 71 2.63 -5.62 -12.95
C PRO A 71 3.22 -5.34 -11.56
N ASP A 72 3.14 -4.10 -11.12
CA ASP A 72 3.76 -3.61 -9.90
C ASP A 72 2.74 -3.21 -8.82
N ASN A 73 1.47 -3.13 -9.17
CA ASN A 73 0.43 -2.74 -8.23
C ASN A 73 -0.89 -3.49 -8.44
N VAL A 74 -1.70 -3.52 -7.38
CA VAL A 74 -3.10 -3.96 -7.41
C VAL A 74 -3.96 -2.73 -7.62
N ARG A 75 -4.54 -2.57 -8.80
CA ARG A 75 -5.67 -1.67 -9.04
C ARG A 75 -6.92 -2.31 -8.44
N CYS A 76 -7.51 -1.67 -7.44
CA CYS A 76 -8.56 -2.25 -6.62
C CYS A 76 -9.85 -2.50 -7.44
N GLU A 77 -10.19 -3.77 -7.62
CA GLU A 77 -11.34 -4.28 -8.39
C GLU A 77 -12.17 -5.27 -7.56
N GLY A 78 -12.00 -5.29 -6.24
CA GLY A 78 -12.70 -6.22 -5.34
C GLY A 78 -11.95 -7.52 -5.06
N GLN A 79 -10.63 -7.54 -5.26
CA GLN A 79 -9.80 -8.72 -5.00
C GLN A 79 -9.90 -9.14 -3.52
N PHE A 80 -9.81 -10.44 -3.28
CA PHE A 80 -9.70 -11.00 -1.93
C PHE A 80 -8.27 -11.48 -1.70
N ILE A 81 -7.60 -10.90 -0.70
CA ILE A 81 -6.25 -11.26 -0.27
C ILE A 81 -6.39 -12.16 0.94
N ALA A 82 -6.06 -13.45 0.78
CA ALA A 82 -5.93 -14.36 1.91
C ALA A 82 -4.67 -14.00 2.71
N VAL A 83 -4.76 -14.06 4.04
CA VAL A 83 -3.63 -13.80 4.93
C VAL A 83 -3.44 -14.96 5.88
N ALA A 84 -2.27 -15.06 6.51
CA ALA A 84 -2.08 -16.01 7.60
C ALA A 84 -3.06 -15.67 8.73
N GLU A 85 -3.83 -16.66 9.17
CA GLU A 85 -4.77 -16.48 10.27
C GLU A 85 -4.04 -16.02 11.53
N GLY A 86 -4.56 -14.99 12.20
CA GLY A 86 -3.99 -14.50 13.44
C GLY A 86 -4.59 -13.20 13.96
N ARG A 87 -4.12 -12.80 15.14
CA ARG A 87 -4.52 -11.56 15.82
C ARG A 87 -3.67 -10.39 15.35
N TYR A 88 -4.31 -9.38 14.77
CA TYR A 88 -3.66 -8.20 14.24
C TYR A 88 -4.31 -6.94 14.80
N ASP A 89 -3.51 -5.87 14.94
CA ASP A 89 -4.01 -4.54 15.29
C ASP A 89 -4.20 -3.65 14.06
N TRP A 90 -3.35 -3.84 13.03
CA TRP A 90 -3.31 -2.97 11.86
C TRP A 90 -2.98 -3.73 10.58
N VAL A 91 -3.64 -3.32 9.50
CA VAL A 91 -3.21 -3.56 8.13
C VAL A 91 -2.50 -2.30 7.65
N HIS A 92 -1.21 -2.37 7.41
CA HIS A 92 -0.43 -1.30 6.80
C HIS A 92 -0.37 -1.49 5.28
N VAL A 93 -0.43 -0.40 4.53
CA VAL A 93 -0.38 -0.43 3.07
C VAL A 93 0.54 0.65 2.51
N LEU A 94 1.27 0.31 1.45
CA LEU A 94 1.80 1.29 0.51
C LEU A 94 0.76 1.51 -0.58
N ALA A 95 0.26 2.73 -0.73
CA ALA A 95 -0.84 3.04 -1.61
C ALA A 95 -0.66 4.39 -2.31
N ALA A 96 -1.33 4.53 -3.46
CA ALA A 96 -1.57 5.82 -4.09
C ALA A 96 -2.93 5.79 -4.76
N ALA A 97 -3.55 6.95 -4.94
CA ALA A 97 -4.82 7.06 -5.62
C ALA A 97 -4.75 8.08 -6.77
N GLU A 98 -5.46 7.82 -7.87
CA GLU A 98 -5.52 8.73 -9.04
C GLU A 98 -6.09 10.12 -8.71
N ARG A 99 -6.84 10.17 -7.61
CA ARG A 99 -7.41 11.34 -6.96
C ARG A 99 -7.56 11.02 -5.48
N ARG A 100 -7.88 12.00 -4.63
CA ARG A 100 -8.25 11.73 -3.24
C ARG A 100 -9.43 10.74 -3.19
N CYS A 101 -9.22 9.58 -2.59
CA CYS A 101 -10.18 8.48 -2.50
C CYS A 101 -10.41 8.06 -1.04
N GLU A 102 -11.65 7.68 -0.76
CA GLU A 102 -12.08 7.05 0.47
C GLU A 102 -13.04 5.92 0.07
N ASP A 103 -12.78 4.72 0.55
CA ASP A 103 -13.59 3.54 0.27
C ASP A 103 -13.46 2.54 1.43
N THR A 104 -14.12 1.39 1.32
CA THR A 104 -14.17 0.38 2.37
C THR A 104 -13.35 -0.86 1.99
N VAL A 105 -12.55 -1.35 2.93
CA VAL A 105 -12.02 -2.71 2.91
C VAL A 105 -12.88 -3.60 3.81
N GLU A 106 -13.10 -4.85 3.39
CA GLU A 106 -13.80 -5.83 4.23
C GLU A 106 -12.76 -6.74 4.89
N LEU A 107 -12.76 -6.79 6.23
CA LEU A 107 -11.91 -7.65 7.04
C LEU A 107 -12.67 -8.95 7.34
N HIS A 108 -12.22 -10.06 6.76
CA HIS A 108 -12.83 -11.36 6.92
C HIS A 108 -12.12 -12.15 8.02
N TYR A 109 -12.88 -12.56 9.05
CA TYR A 109 -12.34 -13.30 10.19
C TYR A 109 -12.65 -14.79 10.09
N SER A 110 -11.81 -15.59 10.75
CA SER A 110 -12.05 -17.02 10.96
C SER A 110 -13.43 -17.22 11.60
N GLY A 111 -14.22 -18.15 11.06
CA GLY A 111 -15.59 -18.41 11.53
C GLY A 111 -16.68 -17.58 10.84
N GLY A 112 -16.32 -16.67 9.91
CA GLY A 112 -17.26 -16.02 9.01
C GLY A 112 -17.66 -14.56 9.27
N PRO A 113 -17.42 -13.93 10.45
CA PRO A 113 -17.67 -12.50 10.61
C PRO A 113 -16.89 -11.65 9.61
N VAL A 114 -17.48 -10.53 9.21
CA VAL A 114 -16.88 -9.56 8.30
C VAL A 114 -17.09 -8.16 8.88
N ASP A 115 -16.00 -7.40 9.03
CA ASP A 115 -16.07 -5.99 9.41
C ASP A 115 -15.70 -5.11 8.22
N ALA A 116 -16.29 -3.91 8.18
CA ALA A 116 -16.01 -2.90 7.18
C ALA A 116 -15.18 -1.79 7.81
N GLU A 117 -14.00 -1.51 7.24
CA GLU A 117 -13.10 -0.45 7.72
C GLU A 117 -12.71 0.49 6.58
N ALA A 118 -12.48 1.76 6.91
CA ALA A 118 -12.17 2.77 5.90
C ALA A 118 -10.72 2.66 5.42
N LEU A 119 -10.54 2.62 4.10
CA LEU A 119 -9.26 2.86 3.43
C LEU A 119 -9.31 4.21 2.71
N ARG A 120 -8.49 5.15 3.18
CA ARG A 120 -8.44 6.52 2.68
C ARG A 120 -7.05 6.82 2.15
N VAL A 121 -6.97 7.25 0.89
CA VAL A 121 -5.70 7.44 0.20
C VAL A 121 -5.73 8.78 -0.53
N SER A 122 -4.75 9.61 -0.22
CA SER A 122 -4.52 10.90 -0.86
C SER A 122 -4.09 10.72 -2.31
N ASP A 123 -4.28 11.77 -3.09
CA ASP A 123 -3.93 11.82 -4.50
C ASP A 123 -2.42 11.55 -4.69
N PHE A 124 -2.07 10.87 -5.78
CA PHE A 124 -0.70 10.61 -6.17
C PHE A 124 0.01 11.88 -6.69
N TRP A 125 -0.71 12.90 -7.14
CA TRP A 125 -0.12 14.09 -7.76
C TRP A 125 -0.03 15.26 -6.79
N ALA A 126 1.20 15.62 -6.39
CA ALA A 126 1.53 16.86 -5.68
C ALA A 126 0.59 17.20 -4.50
N ALA A 127 0.11 16.18 -3.80
CA ALA A 127 -0.92 16.33 -2.78
C ALA A 127 -0.33 16.33 -1.37
N PRO A 128 -0.93 17.06 -0.42
CA PRO A 128 -0.68 16.84 1.00
C PRO A 128 -1.33 15.52 1.47
N ALA A 129 -0.88 15.02 2.62
CA ALA A 129 -1.51 13.89 3.31
C ALA A 129 -2.86 14.33 3.91
N TRP A 130 -3.96 14.06 3.21
CA TRP A 130 -5.31 14.46 3.62
C TRP A 130 -5.90 13.61 4.75
N PHE A 131 -5.37 12.41 4.97
CA PHE A 131 -5.92 11.42 5.89
C PHE A 131 -4.93 11.00 6.97
N GLY A 132 -3.88 11.80 7.19
CA GLY A 132 -2.84 11.51 8.18
C GLY A 132 -1.86 10.43 7.72
N GLU A 133 -1.79 10.16 6.41
CA GLU A 133 -0.77 9.27 5.84
C GLU A 133 0.64 9.78 6.11
N LEU A 134 1.59 8.86 6.09
CA LEU A 134 3.00 9.20 5.98
C LEU A 134 3.41 9.21 4.52
N LEU A 135 4.23 10.19 4.14
CA LEU A 135 4.94 10.14 2.85
C LEU A 135 5.90 8.95 2.85
N ALA A 136 5.64 7.95 2.03
CA ALA A 136 6.51 6.77 1.92
C ALA A 136 7.61 7.01 0.89
N PHE A 137 7.22 7.33 -0.35
CA PHE A 137 8.14 7.57 -1.46
C PHE A 137 7.62 8.70 -2.33
N GLN A 138 8.54 9.41 -2.95
CA GLN A 138 8.23 10.49 -3.88
C GLN A 138 9.19 10.45 -5.06
N SER A 139 8.63 10.56 -6.27
CA SER A 139 9.41 10.96 -7.43
C SER A 139 9.25 12.47 -7.65
N PRO A 140 10.34 13.26 -7.82
CA PRO A 140 10.26 14.69 -8.15
C PRO A 140 9.75 14.96 -9.57
N VAL A 141 9.62 13.91 -10.39
CA VAL A 141 9.09 13.95 -11.75
C VAL A 141 7.96 12.94 -11.90
N MET A 142 7.11 13.14 -12.90
CA MET A 142 6.06 12.19 -13.27
C MET A 142 6.27 11.76 -14.72
N HIS A 143 6.12 10.49 -15.01
CA HIS A 143 6.15 10.02 -16.39
C HIS A 143 4.78 10.20 -17.00
N TYR A 144 4.74 10.93 -18.12
CA TYR A 144 3.61 10.99 -19.05
C TYR A 144 3.93 10.03 -20.20
N PRO A 145 2.93 9.56 -20.98
CA PRO A 145 3.17 8.57 -22.04
C PRO A 145 4.22 8.97 -23.07
N HIS A 146 4.49 10.26 -23.26
CA HIS A 146 5.40 10.75 -24.30
C HIS A 146 6.62 11.50 -23.78
N HIS A 147 6.70 11.79 -22.48
CA HIS A 147 7.79 12.57 -21.91
C HIS A 147 7.90 12.41 -20.38
N VAL A 148 9.03 12.84 -19.84
CA VAL A 148 9.24 13.01 -18.39
C VAL A 148 8.78 14.41 -18.00
N GLN A 149 7.73 14.51 -17.20
CA GLN A 149 7.22 15.78 -16.69
C GLN A 149 8.00 16.20 -15.44
N ARG A 150 8.77 17.28 -15.56
CA ARG A 150 9.53 17.87 -14.44
C ARG A 150 8.66 18.79 -13.59
N GLY A 151 9.02 18.93 -12.31
CA GLY A 151 8.36 19.84 -11.37
C GLY A 151 6.97 19.38 -10.93
N VAL A 152 6.61 18.13 -11.23
CA VAL A 152 5.32 17.51 -10.92
C VAL A 152 5.61 16.23 -10.15
N PRO A 153 5.59 16.28 -8.80
CA PRO A 153 5.92 15.11 -8.00
C PRO A 153 4.79 14.07 -8.03
N ALA A 154 5.18 12.81 -8.08
CA ALA A 154 4.33 11.65 -7.87
C ALA A 154 4.60 11.07 -6.47
N VAL A 155 3.54 10.82 -5.71
CA VAL A 155 3.59 10.50 -4.27
C VAL A 155 2.97 9.15 -3.98
N MET A 156 3.69 8.34 -3.20
CA MET A 156 3.22 7.09 -2.63
C MET A 156 3.12 7.25 -1.11
N TRP A 157 1.98 6.85 -0.57
CA TRP A 157 1.62 7.01 0.83
C TRP A 157 1.77 5.70 1.59
N ALA A 158 2.21 5.78 2.84
CA ALA A 158 2.01 4.73 3.82
C ALA A 158 0.77 5.06 4.66
N GLN A 159 -0.22 4.16 4.60
CA GLN A 159 -1.49 4.29 5.30
C GLN A 159 -1.73 3.03 6.14
N ARG A 160 -2.61 3.12 7.14
CA ARG A 160 -3.02 1.96 7.95
C ARG A 160 -4.53 1.90 8.11
N VAL A 161 -5.04 0.68 8.15
CA VAL A 161 -6.44 0.35 8.46
C VAL A 161 -6.46 -0.38 9.80
N PRO A 162 -7.29 0.03 10.76
CA PRO A 162 -7.39 -0.67 12.05
C PRO A 162 -8.03 -2.05 11.88
N VAL A 163 -7.58 -3.01 12.66
CA VAL A 163 -8.25 -4.31 12.84
C VAL A 163 -8.84 -4.30 14.24
N THR A 164 -10.10 -3.91 14.35
CA THR A 164 -10.71 -3.56 15.64
C THR A 164 -11.26 -4.77 16.40
N ARG A 165 -11.58 -5.86 15.70
CA ARG A 165 -12.10 -7.09 16.30
C ARG A 165 -10.99 -7.95 16.87
N ARG A 166 -11.18 -8.41 18.10
CA ARG A 166 -10.33 -9.41 18.77
C ARG A 166 -10.66 -10.84 18.29
N ALA A 167 -10.48 -11.11 17.00
CA ALA A 167 -10.63 -12.41 16.38
C ALA A 167 -9.53 -12.61 15.32
N ASP A 168 -9.31 -13.86 14.90
CA ASP A 168 -8.28 -14.15 13.91
C ASP A 168 -8.73 -13.65 12.52
N LEU A 169 -7.97 -12.72 11.95
CA LEU A 169 -8.19 -12.24 10.59
C LEU A 169 -7.71 -13.30 9.60
N ALA A 170 -8.54 -13.66 8.64
CA ALA A 170 -8.24 -14.67 7.62
C ALA A 170 -8.07 -14.07 6.22
N GLY A 171 -8.62 -12.88 5.96
CA GLY A 171 -8.43 -12.21 4.68
C GLY A 171 -8.96 -10.79 4.62
N ILE A 172 -8.62 -10.12 3.54
CA ILE A 172 -8.96 -8.72 3.27
C ILE A 172 -9.59 -8.64 1.89
N ARG A 173 -10.83 -8.13 1.79
CA ARG A 173 -11.43 -7.73 0.52
C ARG A 173 -11.08 -6.28 0.24
N LEU A 174 -10.45 -6.04 -0.90
CA LEU A 174 -10.19 -4.69 -1.39
C LEU A 174 -11.47 -4.03 -1.91
N PRO A 175 -11.55 -2.69 -1.94
CA PRO A 175 -12.66 -1.99 -2.55
C PRO A 175 -12.75 -2.27 -4.05
N ARG A 176 -13.92 -1.98 -4.63
CA ARG A 176 -14.11 -1.90 -6.08
C ARG A 176 -13.94 -0.46 -6.53
N ASN A 177 -12.70 0.01 -6.54
CA ASN A 177 -12.36 1.40 -6.83
C ASN A 177 -11.08 1.47 -7.64
N VAL A 178 -11.24 1.56 -8.95
CA VAL A 178 -10.11 1.54 -9.89
C VAL A 178 -9.16 2.72 -9.74
N ALA A 179 -9.57 3.79 -9.06
CA ALA A 179 -8.71 4.92 -8.76
C ALA A 179 -7.82 4.69 -7.53
N MET A 180 -7.90 3.53 -6.87
CA MET A 180 -7.10 3.19 -5.69
C MET A 180 -6.16 2.03 -6.01
N HIS A 181 -4.90 2.18 -5.62
CA HIS A 181 -3.84 1.24 -5.94
C HIS A 181 -3.02 0.87 -4.71
N LEU A 182 -2.79 -0.43 -4.53
CA LEU A 182 -1.89 -0.97 -3.50
C LEU A 182 -0.60 -1.50 -4.12
N PHE A 183 0.53 -1.11 -3.54
CA PHE A 183 1.88 -1.54 -3.95
C PHE A 183 2.45 -2.62 -3.02
N ALA A 184 2.09 -2.56 -1.74
CA ALA A 184 2.47 -3.53 -0.73
C ALA A 184 1.46 -3.53 0.44
N VAL A 185 1.37 -4.65 1.14
CA VAL A 185 0.55 -4.83 2.34
C VAL A 185 1.40 -5.46 3.44
N THR A 186 1.18 -5.09 4.69
CA THR A 186 1.89 -5.63 5.86
C THR A 186 0.94 -5.69 7.05
N LEU A 187 0.94 -6.83 7.74
CA LEU A 187 0.11 -7.01 8.93
C LEU A 187 0.95 -6.79 10.19
N GLN A 188 0.44 -5.96 11.09
CA GLN A 188 1.02 -5.80 12.41
C GLN A 188 0.25 -6.65 13.41
N HIS A 189 0.94 -7.59 14.04
CA HIS A 189 0.36 -8.46 15.07
C HIS A 189 -0.11 -7.64 16.26
N ALA A 190 -1.21 -8.09 16.87
CA ALA A 190 -1.63 -7.58 18.16
C ALA A 190 -0.52 -7.85 19.19
N GLU A 191 -0.29 -6.88 20.07
CA GLU A 191 0.52 -7.16 21.26
C GLU A 191 -0.14 -8.30 22.04
N ALA A 192 0.65 -9.26 22.50
CA ALA A 192 0.11 -10.29 23.39
C ALA A 192 -0.48 -9.57 24.62
N ASP A 193 -1.78 -9.74 24.84
CA ASP A 193 -2.42 -9.33 26.09
C ASP A 193 -1.60 -10.00 27.22
N HIS A 194 -0.86 -9.20 28.00
CA HIS A 194 -0.30 -9.68 29.26
C HIS A 194 -1.48 -9.80 30.23
N ASP A 195 -2.22 -10.89 30.12
CA ASP A 195 -3.20 -11.27 31.14
C ASP A 195 -2.41 -11.51 32.45
N GLN A 196 -2.50 -10.54 33.37
CA GLN A 196 -2.20 -10.71 34.79
C GLN A 196 -3.41 -11.31 35.51
#